data_AF-A0A9Q4DUL0-F1
#
_entry.id   AF-A0A9Q4DUL0-F1
#
_cell.length_a   1.000
_cell.length_b   1.000
_cell.length_c   1.000
_cell.angle_alpha   90.00
_cell.angle_beta   90.00
_cell.angle_gamma   90.00
#
_symmetry.space_group_name_H-M   'P 1'
#
loop_
_entity.id
_entity.type
_entity.pdbx_description
1 polymer ?
#
loop_
_entity_poly.entity_id
_entity_poly.type
_entity_poly.pdbx_seq_one_letter_code
_entity_poly.pdbx_strand_id
1 'polypeptide(L)' 'KKGYFKAPYIGGKTGTSNDYHDMWFVGLTDTYTMGVWVGKDTPSSVEYLHSISPQLSIFKGTLQAAY' A
#
# COMPACT_ATOMS: atom_id res chain seq x y z
N LYS A 1 -9.67 1.71 -10.11
CA LYS A 1 -9.00 2.84 -10.82
C LYS A 1 -7.66 2.34 -11.37
N LYS A 2 -7.52 2.15 -12.69
CA LYS A 2 -6.22 1.81 -13.31
C LYS A 2 -5.29 3.03 -13.20
N GLY A 3 -4.07 2.84 -12.69
CA GLY A 3 -3.03 3.87 -12.67
C GLY A 3 -2.06 3.64 -13.81
N TYR A 4 -1.81 4.67 -14.62
CA TYR A 4 -0.73 4.64 -15.60
C TYR A 4 0.57 5.01 -14.89
N PHE A 5 1.52 4.07 -14.84
CA PHE A 5 2.87 4.27 -14.34
C PHE A 5 3.83 3.95 -15.49
N LYS A 6 4.86 4.78 -15.67
CA LYS A 6 5.86 4.60 -16.73
C LYS A 6 6.96 3.64 -16.27
N ALA A 7 6.59 2.51 -15.69
CA ALA A 7 7.48 1.45 -15.27
C ALA A 7 7.20 0.21 -16.14
N PRO A 8 8.21 -0.41 -16.78
CA PRO A 8 8.04 -1.63 -17.57
C PRO A 8 7.38 -2.76 -16.76
N TYR A 9 7.69 -2.84 -15.47
CA TYR A 9 7.05 -3.73 -14.52
C TYR A 9 6.53 -2.99 -13.28
N ILE A 10 5.34 -3.41 -12.82
CA ILE A 10 4.82 -3.06 -11.49
C ILE A 10 4.14 -4.30 -10.90
N GLY A 11 4.53 -4.66 -9.68
CA GLY A 11 3.97 -5.79 -8.94
C GLY A 11 3.76 -5.41 -7.48
N GLY A 12 2.84 -6.10 -6.82
CA GLY A 12 2.66 -5.90 -5.38
C GLY A 12 1.64 -6.85 -4.77
N LYS A 13 1.68 -6.91 -3.45
CA LYS A 13 0.84 -7.79 -2.65
C LYS A 13 0.25 -7.00 -1.47
N THR A 14 -1.04 -7.18 -1.27
CA THR A 14 -1.75 -6.72 -0.07
C THR A 14 -1.45 -7.63 1.11
N GLY A 15 -1.33 -7.05 2.29
CA GLY A 15 -1.28 -7.77 3.56
C GLY A 15 -2.26 -7.17 4.54
N THR A 16 -2.90 -8.01 5.33
CA THR A 16 -3.77 -7.61 6.44
C THR A 16 -3.48 -8.54 7.59
N SER A 17 -3.31 -8.01 8.80
CA SER A 17 -3.23 -8.85 10.00
C SER A 17 -4.63 -9.33 10.41
N ASN A 18 -4.68 -10.25 11.39
CA ASN A 18 -5.94 -10.60 12.03
C ASN A 18 -6.64 -9.36 12.61
N ASP A 19 -7.98 -9.42 12.62
CA ASP A 19 -8.86 -8.37 13.15
C ASP A 19 -8.64 -6.96 12.57
N TYR A 20 -8.01 -6.91 11.39
CA TYR A 20 -7.66 -5.67 10.69
C TYR A 20 -6.85 -4.69 11.55
N HIS A 21 -5.92 -5.18 12.38
CA HIS A 21 -5.02 -4.29 13.14
C HIS A 21 -4.04 -3.55 12.23
N ASP A 22 -3.60 -4.21 11.15
CA ASP A 22 -2.63 -3.70 10.21
C ASP A 22 -3.13 -3.82 8.77
N MET A 23 -2.87 -2.78 7.98
CA MET A 23 -3.00 -2.81 6.52
C MET A 23 -1.64 -2.55 5.89
N TRP A 24 -1.20 -3.52 5.08
CA TRP A 24 0.07 -3.50 4.38
C TRP A 24 -0.14 -3.49 2.87
N PHE A 25 0.75 -2.77 2.19
CA PHE A 25 1.02 -3.03 0.80
C PHE A 25 2.52 -3.00 0.57
N VAL A 26 3.05 -4.06 -0.02
CA VAL A 26 4.45 -4.11 -0.46
C VAL A 26 4.42 -4.30 -1.97
N GLY A 27 5.17 -3.45 -2.67
CA GLY A 27 5.24 -3.47 -4.12
C GLY A 27 6.61 -3.11 -4.63
N LEU A 28 6.83 -3.43 -5.90
CA LEU A 28 8.09 -3.17 -6.58
C LEU A 28 7.87 -2.82 -8.06
N THR A 29 8.82 -2.07 -8.59
CA THR A 29 9.06 -1.84 -10.01
C THR A 29 10.46 -2.34 -10.37
N ASP A 30 10.90 -2.09 -11.59
CA ASP A 30 12.28 -2.41 -12.02
C ASP A 30 13.36 -1.62 -11.26
N THR A 31 12.99 -0.52 -10.58
CA THR A 31 13.94 0.40 -9.92
C THR A 31 13.69 0.60 -8.44
N TYR A 32 12.47 0.41 -7.96
CA TYR A 32 12.10 0.71 -6.59
C TYR A 32 11.36 -0.46 -5.93
N THR A 33 11.66 -0.70 -4.66
CA THR A 33 10.88 -1.56 -3.77
C THR A 33 10.41 -0.72 -2.60
N MET A 34 9.13 -0.81 -2.25
CA MET A 34 8.52 -0.01 -1.19
C MET A 34 7.45 -0.79 -0.44
N GLY A 35 7.42 -0.61 0.88
CA GLY A 35 6.35 -1.07 1.75
C GLY A 35 5.62 0.12 2.37
N VAL A 36 4.29 0.05 2.42
CA VAL A 36 3.44 0.98 3.17
C VAL A 36 2.68 0.20 4.22
N TRP A 37 2.76 0.69 5.46
CA TRP A 37 1.99 0.22 6.59
C TRP A 37 1.04 1.30 7.05
N VAL A 38 -0.19 0.89 7.38
CA VAL A 38 -1.17 1.71 8.08
C VAL A 38 -1.73 0.89 9.23
N GLY A 39 -1.58 1.42 10.44
CA GLY A 39 -2.06 0.84 11.68
C GLY A 39 -2.05 1.90 12.79
N LYS A 40 -2.18 1.45 14.04
CA LYS A 40 -2.12 2.33 15.21
C LYS A 40 -0.99 1.88 16.13
N ASP A 41 -0.34 2.83 16.79
CA ASP A 41 0.72 2.55 17.75
C ASP A 41 0.24 1.66 18.90
N THR A 42 -0.97 1.93 19.41
CA THR A 42 -1.68 1.03 20.33
C THR A 42 -2.59 0.10 19.51
N PRO A 43 -2.35 -1.24 19.54
CA PRO A 43 -3.08 -2.18 18.70
C PRO A 43 -4.59 -2.09 18.86
N SER A 44 -5.27 -1.75 17.77
CA SER A 44 -6.72 -1.78 17.66
C SER A 44 -7.15 -1.78 16.21
N SER A 45 -8.31 -2.35 15.93
CA SER A 45 -8.81 -2.50 14.56
C SER A 45 -8.84 -1.16 13.79
N VAL A 46 -8.42 -1.25 12.53
CA VAL A 46 -8.56 -0.24 11.49
C VAL A 46 -9.46 -0.73 10.35
N GLU A 47 -10.38 -1.67 10.61
CA GLU A 47 -11.30 -2.22 9.61
C GLU A 47 -12.08 -1.14 8.85
N TYR A 48 -12.41 -0.03 9.50
CA TYR A 48 -13.08 1.12 8.88
C TYR A 48 -12.30 1.73 7.71
N LEU A 49 -10.98 1.49 7.61
CA LEU A 49 -10.14 1.92 6.49
C LEU A 49 -10.14 0.94 5.31
N HIS A 50 -10.71 -0.26 5.45
CA HIS A 50 -10.54 -1.35 4.47
C HIS A 50 -11.11 -0.97 3.11
N SER A 51 -12.28 -0.32 3.10
CA SER A 51 -12.96 0.11 1.87
C SER A 51 -12.19 1.18 1.09
N ILE A 52 -11.41 2.03 1.76
CA ILE A 52 -10.61 3.08 1.13
C ILE A 52 -9.17 2.64 0.83
N SER A 53 -8.68 1.58 1.49
CA SER A 53 -7.36 0.97 1.28
C SER A 53 -6.22 2.02 1.20
N PRO A 54 -5.99 2.79 2.27
CA PRO A 54 -5.07 3.94 2.27
C PRO A 54 -3.64 3.54 1.87
N GLN A 55 -3.18 2.35 2.26
CA GLN A 55 -1.87 1.79 1.93
C GLN A 55 -1.63 1.72 0.41
N LEU A 56 -2.66 1.44 -0.40
CA LEU A 56 -2.56 1.41 -1.86
C LEU A 56 -2.49 2.83 -2.44
N SER A 57 -3.26 3.76 -1.86
CA SER A 57 -3.31 5.15 -2.32
C SER A 57 -2.00 5.88 -2.02
N ILE A 58 -1.44 5.67 -0.83
CA ILE A 58 -0.12 6.17 -0.43
C ILE A 58 0.95 5.57 -1.34
N PHE A 59 0.97 4.24 -1.52
CA PHE A 59 1.95 3.59 -2.40
C PHE A 59 1.92 4.19 -3.81
N LYS A 60 0.72 4.34 -4.38
CA LYS A 60 0.54 4.95 -5.70
C LYS A 60 1.08 6.38 -5.73
N GLY A 61 0.72 7.22 -4.77
CA GLY A 61 1.15 8.63 -4.73
C GLY A 61 2.66 8.76 -4.59
N THR A 62 3.26 7.99 -3.69
CA THR A 62 4.72 8.00 -3.48
C THR A 62 5.47 7.48 -4.70
N LEU A 63 5.02 6.37 -5.31
CA LEU A 63 5.65 5.85 -6.52
C LEU A 63 5.53 6.84 -7.69
N GLN A 64 4.39 7.53 -7.84
CA GLN A 64 4.23 8.58 -8.86
C GLN A 64 5.16 9.77 -8.63
N ALA A 65 5.46 10.12 -7.39
CA ALA A 65 6.39 11.20 -7.06
C ALA A 65 7.87 10.81 -7.18
N ALA A 66 8.18 9.51 -7.15
CA ALA A 66 9.54 8.98 -7.29
C ALA A 66 10.01 8.82 -8.75
N TYR A 67 9.10 8.99 -9.71
CA TYR A 67 9.35 9.01 -11.16
C TYR A 67 9.20 10.41 -11.72
#